data_AF-A0A931LU30-F1
#
_entry.id   AF-A0A931LU30-F1
#
_cell.length_a   1.000
_cell.length_b   1.000
_cell.length_c   1.000
_cell.angle_alpha   90.00
_cell.angle_beta   90.00
_cell.angle_gamma   90.00
#
_symmetry.space_group_name_H-M   'P 1'
#
loop_
_entity.id
_entity.type
_entity.pdbx_description
1 polymer ?
#
loop_
_entity_poly.entity_id
_entity_poly.type
_entity_poly.pdbx_seq_one_letter_code
_entity_poly.pdbx_strand_id
1 'polypeptide(L)'
;MAEQRIELAEAGNPAVLKRLKAHPGVAATCDRPGVTGVRFRRGSSWREVRVGDPRCELKGLVELMDNNPLVCADACSVPDAASTLALIALGPLASAGVLVEPPVILTNVPGDPALVNAFLATEAWARGATLHFEPIEAKGVADGTAIAIVRAPERLEELDELYEERFGRSFYVRRDETSPWDVALVAGKPYALYRLSVAPEADRCLVTIRAMADLDGKCGADQVIHAMNVMAGFEEDLGVGI
;
A
#
# COMPACT_ATOMS: atom_id res chain seq x y z
N MET A 1 14.57 23.27 -21.51
CA MET A 1 14.65 22.14 -20.56
C MET A 1 14.00 20.96 -21.24
N ALA A 2 14.72 19.86 -21.45
CA ALA A 2 14.10 18.66 -22.03
C ALA A 2 12.98 18.19 -21.11
N GLU A 3 11.78 18.00 -21.66
CA GLU A 3 10.62 17.51 -20.92
C GLU A 3 11.01 16.25 -20.15
N GLN A 4 10.80 16.27 -18.83
CA GLN A 4 10.92 15.08 -18.01
C GLN A 4 9.76 14.15 -18.39
N ARG A 5 9.94 13.31 -19.41
CA ARG A 5 8.87 12.43 -19.89
C ARG A 5 9.34 10.98 -19.91
N ILE A 6 8.45 10.06 -19.55
CA ILE A 6 8.64 8.63 -19.76
C ILE A 6 8.43 8.35 -21.25
N GLU A 7 9.47 7.88 -21.93
CA GLU A 7 9.42 7.62 -23.38
C GLU A 7 8.58 6.38 -23.71
N LEU A 8 8.71 5.34 -22.88
CA LEU A 8 8.02 4.07 -23.05
C LEU A 8 7.73 3.48 -21.67
N ALA A 9 6.48 3.05 -21.45
CA ALA A 9 6.08 2.26 -20.30
C ALA A 9 5.49 0.93 -20.77
N GLU A 10 5.83 -0.15 -20.07
CA GLU A 10 5.44 -1.52 -20.38
C GLU A 10 4.73 -2.13 -19.17
N ALA A 11 3.56 -2.72 -19.39
CA ALA A 11 2.81 -3.42 -18.34
C ALA A 11 2.06 -4.61 -18.94
N GLY A 12 1.95 -5.70 -18.16
CA GLY A 12 1.11 -6.84 -18.50
C GLY A 12 -0.27 -6.79 -17.87
N ASN A 13 -0.46 -5.99 -16.82
CA ASN A 13 -1.75 -5.81 -16.16
C ASN A 13 -2.62 -4.80 -16.96
N PRO A 14 -3.84 -5.17 -17.41
CA PRO A 14 -4.70 -4.28 -18.19
C PRO A 14 -5.11 -2.99 -17.47
N ALA A 15 -5.34 -3.04 -16.15
CA ALA A 15 -5.71 -1.89 -15.34
C ALA A 15 -4.55 -0.89 -15.21
N VAL A 16 -3.31 -1.39 -15.08
CA VAL A 16 -2.08 -0.56 -15.13
C VAL A 16 -1.90 0.04 -16.52
N LEU A 17 -2.03 -0.77 -17.57
CA LEU A 17 -1.88 -0.32 -18.96
C LEU A 17 -2.92 0.75 -19.33
N LYS A 18 -4.16 0.63 -18.84
CA LYS A 18 -5.20 1.66 -19.00
C LYS A 18 -4.74 3.00 -18.44
N ARG A 19 -4.20 3.01 -17.21
CA ARG A 19 -3.72 4.24 -16.54
C ARG A 19 -2.51 4.83 -17.26
N LEU A 20 -1.54 3.99 -17.65
CA LEU A 20 -0.37 4.43 -18.42
C LEU A 20 -0.75 5.12 -19.74
N LYS A 21 -1.78 4.62 -20.44
CA LYS A 21 -2.27 5.22 -21.70
C LYS A 21 -2.89 6.61 -21.49
N ALA A 22 -3.49 6.83 -20.33
CA ALA A 22 -4.09 8.10 -19.96
C ALA A 22 -3.12 9.03 -19.20
N HIS A 23 -1.94 8.52 -18.81
CA HIS A 23 -0.98 9.24 -17.97
C HIS A 23 -0.27 10.36 -18.75
N PRO A 24 -0.38 11.65 -18.31
CA PRO A 24 0.19 12.78 -19.05
C PRO A 24 1.71 12.73 -19.26
N GLY A 25 2.43 12.18 -18.28
CA GLY A 25 3.90 12.03 -18.31
C GLY A 25 4.42 10.84 -19.14
N VAL A 26 3.56 10.04 -19.78
CA VAL A 26 3.95 8.86 -20.58
C VAL A 26 3.78 9.16 -22.07
N ALA A 27 4.79 8.85 -22.89
CA ALA A 27 4.77 9.10 -24.33
C ALA A 27 4.23 7.92 -25.14
N ALA A 28 4.64 6.71 -24.79
CA ALA A 28 4.19 5.49 -25.44
C ALA A 28 3.99 4.38 -24.41
N THR A 29 3.07 3.46 -24.71
CA THR A 29 2.80 2.28 -23.89
C THR A 29 2.91 1.01 -24.71
N CYS A 30 3.41 -0.06 -24.11
CA CYS A 30 3.45 -1.39 -24.72
C CYS A 30 2.81 -2.41 -23.76
N ASP A 31 1.94 -3.26 -24.30
CA ASP A 31 1.47 -4.45 -23.58
C ASP A 31 2.60 -5.47 -23.56
N ARG A 32 3.01 -5.86 -22.35
CA ARG A 32 4.09 -6.82 -22.14
C ARG A 32 3.67 -7.89 -21.15
N PRO A 33 3.13 -9.03 -21.64
CA PRO A 33 2.76 -10.16 -20.79
C PRO A 33 3.93 -10.60 -19.90
N GLY A 34 3.64 -10.89 -18.63
CA GLY A 34 4.62 -11.32 -17.63
C GLY A 34 5.26 -10.20 -16.80
N VAL A 35 5.05 -8.92 -17.13
CA VAL A 35 5.39 -7.80 -16.23
C VAL A 35 4.32 -7.68 -15.16
N THR A 36 4.68 -7.86 -13.88
CA THR A 36 3.74 -7.84 -12.74
C THR A 36 3.36 -6.45 -12.25
N GLY A 37 4.13 -5.41 -12.61
CA GLY A 37 3.82 -4.00 -12.34
C GLY A 37 4.00 -3.14 -13.59
N VAL A 38 4.96 -2.21 -13.58
CA VAL A 38 5.35 -1.40 -14.73
C VAL A 38 6.86 -1.33 -14.89
N ARG A 39 7.32 -1.44 -16.13
CA ARG A 39 8.71 -1.14 -16.52
C ARG A 39 8.71 0.10 -17.41
N PHE A 40 9.57 1.07 -17.17
CA PHE A 40 9.56 2.32 -17.91
C PHE A 40 10.96 2.83 -18.26
N ARG A 41 11.05 3.58 -19.37
CA ARG A 41 12.31 4.14 -19.89
C ARG A 41 12.28 5.66 -19.91
N ARG A 42 13.38 6.26 -19.45
CA ARG A 42 13.67 7.70 -19.58
C ARG A 42 15.12 7.88 -20.02
N GLY A 43 15.34 8.37 -21.23
CA GLY A 43 16.67 8.34 -21.86
C GLY A 43 17.14 6.91 -22.11
N SER A 44 18.38 6.61 -21.73
CA SER A 44 18.97 5.27 -21.89
C SER A 44 18.64 4.28 -20.76
N SER A 45 18.08 4.75 -19.65
CA SER A 45 17.90 3.94 -18.45
C SER A 45 16.48 3.37 -18.35
N TRP A 46 16.41 2.10 -17.94
CA TRP A 46 15.17 1.40 -17.63
C TRP A 46 15.00 1.27 -16.13
N ARG A 47 13.77 1.48 -15.67
CA ARG A 47 13.39 1.34 -14.26
C ARG A 47 12.11 0.53 -14.14
N GLU A 48 11.84 0.00 -12.95
CA GLU A 48 10.73 -0.94 -12.74
C GLU A 48 10.05 -0.77 -11.38
N VAL A 49 8.73 -0.75 -11.38
CA VAL A 49 7.90 -1.01 -10.19
C VAL A 49 7.35 -2.42 -10.32
N ARG A 50 7.66 -3.28 -9.36
CA ARG A 50 7.10 -4.64 -9.26
C ARG A 50 5.94 -4.66 -8.27
N VAL A 51 5.09 -5.67 -8.38
CA VAL A 51 4.05 -5.96 -7.39
C VAL A 51 4.39 -7.26 -6.69
N GLY A 52 4.44 -7.23 -5.35
CA GLY A 52 4.58 -8.44 -4.54
C GLY A 52 5.91 -9.18 -4.69
N ASP A 53 7.00 -8.52 -5.10
CA ASP A 53 8.34 -9.12 -5.13
C ASP A 53 9.09 -8.82 -3.82
N PRO A 54 9.23 -9.77 -2.88
CA PRO A 54 9.90 -9.52 -1.61
C PRO A 54 11.43 -9.43 -1.74
N ARG A 55 11.97 -9.81 -2.90
CA ARG A 55 13.42 -9.84 -3.18
C ARG A 55 13.94 -8.47 -3.61
N CYS A 56 13.07 -7.51 -3.91
CA CYS A 56 13.48 -6.14 -4.15
C CYS A 56 14.10 -5.54 -2.89
N GLU A 57 15.23 -4.85 -3.09
CA GLU A 57 15.92 -4.11 -2.03
C GLU A 57 15.00 -3.04 -1.45
N LEU A 58 14.45 -2.19 -2.33
CA LEU A 58 13.42 -1.23 -1.99
C LEU A 58 12.04 -1.84 -2.20
N LYS A 59 11.31 -2.02 -1.11
CA LYS A 59 9.94 -2.51 -1.11
C LYS A 59 9.17 -1.92 0.06
N GLY A 60 7.86 -1.76 -0.11
CA GLY A 60 7.00 -1.22 0.94
C GLY A 60 5.78 -0.51 0.37
N LEU A 61 4.92 -0.09 1.28
CA LEU A 61 3.84 0.84 0.98
C LEU A 61 4.44 2.23 0.81
N VAL A 62 4.16 2.93 -0.30
CA VAL A 62 4.81 4.21 -0.64
C VAL A 62 4.72 5.23 0.50
N GLU A 63 3.60 5.26 1.22
CA GLU A 63 3.37 6.15 2.37
C GLU A 63 4.25 5.87 3.59
N LEU A 64 4.84 4.68 3.67
CA LEU A 64 5.73 4.27 4.76
C LEU A 64 7.21 4.27 4.31
N MET A 65 7.46 4.41 3.01
CA MET A 65 8.80 4.44 2.45
C MET A 65 9.41 5.84 2.50
N ASP A 66 10.74 5.92 2.57
CA ASP A 66 11.45 7.15 2.24
C ASP A 66 11.45 7.36 0.72
N ASN A 67 10.97 8.53 0.28
CA ASN A 67 10.94 8.90 -1.14
C ASN A 67 12.35 9.07 -1.72
N ASN A 68 13.36 9.45 -0.92
CA ASN A 68 14.71 9.74 -1.43
C ASN A 68 15.37 8.51 -2.07
N PRO A 69 15.45 7.33 -1.41
CA PRO A 69 15.92 6.11 -2.07
C PRO A 69 15.08 5.73 -3.30
N LEU A 70 13.76 5.93 -3.23
CA LEU A 70 12.83 5.51 -4.29
C LEU A 70 13.05 6.28 -5.60
N VAL A 71 13.28 7.60 -5.54
CA VAL A 71 13.56 8.45 -6.70
C VAL A 71 14.82 8.00 -7.45
N CYS A 72 15.81 7.43 -6.77
CA CYS A 72 17.07 6.98 -7.35
C CYS A 72 17.09 5.48 -7.74
N ALA A 73 16.06 4.72 -7.37
CA ALA A 73 16.05 3.27 -7.53
C ALA A 73 15.85 2.81 -8.98
N ASP A 74 16.62 1.82 -9.44
CA ASP A 74 16.30 1.16 -10.71
C ASP A 74 15.09 0.23 -10.61
N ALA A 75 14.86 -0.35 -9.42
CA ALA A 75 13.69 -1.18 -9.16
C ALA A 75 13.15 -0.98 -7.74
N CYS A 76 11.83 -0.99 -7.61
CA CYS A 76 11.14 -1.12 -6.33
C CYS A 76 10.02 -2.16 -6.40
N SER A 77 9.45 -2.52 -5.26
CA SER A 77 8.29 -3.41 -5.18
C SER A 77 7.23 -2.84 -4.25
N VAL A 78 6.03 -2.62 -4.80
CA VAL A 78 4.86 -2.29 -3.98
C VAL A 78 4.18 -3.59 -3.50
N PRO A 79 3.48 -3.55 -2.36
CA PRO A 79 2.75 -4.71 -1.85
C PRO A 79 1.63 -5.16 -2.80
N ASP A 80 1.27 -6.44 -2.68
CA ASP A 80 0.00 -6.94 -3.21
C ASP A 80 -1.19 -6.48 -2.35
N ALA A 81 -2.42 -6.85 -2.72
CA ALA A 81 -3.61 -6.36 -2.03
C ALA A 81 -3.62 -6.70 -0.53
N ALA A 82 -3.35 -7.97 -0.16
CA ALA A 82 -3.34 -8.40 1.23
C ALA A 82 -2.22 -7.72 2.04
N SER A 83 -1.01 -7.61 1.47
CA SER A 83 0.12 -6.93 2.11
C SER A 83 -0.11 -5.42 2.22
N THR A 84 -0.84 -4.81 1.28
CA THR A 84 -1.22 -3.38 1.32
C THR A 84 -2.12 -3.13 2.53
N LEU A 85 -3.18 -3.94 2.68
CA LEU A 85 -4.08 -3.83 3.84
C LEU A 85 -3.34 -4.07 5.15
N ALA A 86 -2.44 -5.06 5.19
CA ALA A 86 -1.63 -5.35 6.37
C ALA A 86 -0.71 -4.18 6.75
N LEU A 87 -0.04 -3.54 5.77
CA LEU A 87 0.85 -2.40 6.01
C LEU A 87 0.08 -1.15 6.45
N ILE A 88 -1.09 -0.87 5.86
CA ILE A 88 -1.97 0.21 6.32
C ILE A 88 -2.38 -0.04 7.78
N ALA A 89 -2.78 -1.28 8.08
CA ALA A 89 -3.32 -1.62 9.39
C ALA A 89 -2.24 -1.69 10.48
N LEU A 90 -1.06 -2.23 10.19
CA LEU A 90 -0.05 -2.60 11.20
C LEU A 90 1.27 -1.83 11.06
N GLY A 91 1.53 -1.20 9.92
CA GLY A 91 2.80 -0.51 9.65
C GLY A 91 3.16 0.53 10.72
N PRO A 92 2.25 1.46 11.09
CA PRO A 92 2.53 2.42 12.16
C PRO A 92 2.86 1.77 13.51
N LEU A 93 2.13 0.70 13.90
CA LEU A 93 2.37 -0.02 15.15
C LEU A 93 3.69 -0.82 15.13
N ALA A 94 4.00 -1.42 13.99
CA ALA A 94 5.23 -2.17 13.76
C ALA A 94 6.46 -1.24 13.83
N SER A 95 6.40 -0.12 13.11
CA SER A 95 7.45 0.89 13.05
C SER A 95 7.74 1.51 14.42
N ALA A 96 6.69 1.70 15.24
CA ALA A 96 6.81 2.20 16.62
C ALA A 96 7.31 1.14 17.62
N GLY A 97 7.41 -0.13 17.22
CA GLY A 97 7.86 -1.22 18.10
C GLY A 97 6.90 -1.55 19.24
N VAL A 98 5.61 -1.23 19.11
CA VAL A 98 4.60 -1.41 20.18
C VAL A 98 3.89 -2.76 20.15
N LEU A 99 4.00 -3.51 19.05
CA LEU A 99 3.42 -4.85 18.89
C LEU A 99 4.05 -5.86 19.87
N VAL A 100 3.20 -6.58 20.62
CA VAL A 100 3.62 -7.52 21.67
C VAL A 100 3.71 -8.96 21.17
N GLU A 101 2.84 -9.35 20.24
CA GLU A 101 2.76 -10.70 19.68
C GLU A 101 2.35 -10.68 18.19
N PRO A 102 2.53 -11.78 17.45
CA PRO A 102 2.07 -11.89 16.07
C PRO A 102 0.60 -11.50 15.93
N PRO A 103 0.28 -10.45 15.14
CA PRO A 103 -1.11 -10.05 14.94
C PRO A 103 -1.82 -11.05 14.03
N VAL A 104 -3.15 -11.01 14.08
CA VAL A 104 -4.04 -11.77 13.20
C VAL A 104 -4.61 -10.82 12.16
N ILE A 105 -4.60 -11.21 10.89
CA ILE A 105 -5.13 -10.43 9.77
C ILE A 105 -6.22 -11.28 9.11
N LEU A 106 -7.44 -10.77 9.09
CA LEU A 106 -8.55 -11.33 8.33
C LEU A 106 -8.75 -10.49 7.07
N THR A 107 -8.91 -11.12 5.91
CA THR A 107 -9.07 -10.40 4.64
C THR A 107 -10.02 -11.13 3.69
N ASN A 108 -10.73 -10.36 2.87
CA ASN A 108 -11.57 -10.89 1.80
C ASN A 108 -10.84 -11.11 0.47
N VAL A 109 -9.53 -10.83 0.42
CA VAL A 109 -8.67 -11.10 -0.74
C VAL A 109 -7.64 -12.16 -0.40
N PRO A 110 -7.36 -13.10 -1.32
CA PRO A 110 -6.32 -14.10 -1.08
C PRO A 110 -4.96 -13.40 -0.94
N GLY A 111 -4.10 -13.94 -0.08
CA GLY A 111 -2.74 -13.44 0.10
C GLY A 111 -1.79 -14.57 0.49
N ASP A 112 -0.51 -14.40 0.18
CA ASP A 112 0.55 -15.29 0.64
C ASP A 112 1.04 -14.82 2.03
N PRO A 113 0.90 -15.61 3.10
CA PRO A 113 1.39 -15.24 4.43
C PRO A 113 2.90 -14.92 4.43
N ALA A 114 3.70 -15.61 3.63
CA ALA A 114 5.13 -15.33 3.55
C ALA A 114 5.40 -13.95 2.94
N LEU A 115 4.58 -13.54 1.97
CA LEU A 115 4.66 -12.23 1.34
C LEU A 115 4.23 -11.11 2.29
N VAL A 116 3.09 -11.28 2.99
CA VAL A 116 2.62 -10.35 4.02
C VAL A 116 3.70 -10.14 5.08
N ASN A 117 4.33 -11.21 5.55
CA ASN A 117 5.41 -11.15 6.52
C ASN A 117 6.65 -10.42 5.97
N ALA A 118 7.01 -10.66 4.71
CA ALA A 118 8.14 -9.99 4.08
C ALA A 118 7.94 -8.48 3.92
N PHE A 119 6.69 -8.03 3.71
CA PHE A 119 6.35 -6.62 3.67
C PHE A 119 6.24 -6.02 5.08
N LEU A 120 5.61 -6.67 6.06
CA LEU A 120 5.61 -6.18 7.45
C LEU A 120 7.03 -6.01 8.03
N ALA A 121 7.98 -6.83 7.58
CA ALA A 121 9.37 -6.71 7.99
C ALA A 121 10.04 -5.40 7.52
N THR A 122 9.50 -4.67 6.52
CA THR A 122 10.00 -3.34 6.15
C THR A 122 9.76 -2.32 7.27
N GLU A 123 8.72 -2.54 8.07
CA GLU A 123 8.35 -1.72 9.24
C GLU A 123 8.91 -2.29 10.54
N ALA A 124 10.07 -2.93 10.48
CA ALA A 124 10.78 -3.54 11.62
C ALA A 124 10.02 -4.70 12.33
N TRP A 125 8.96 -5.26 11.75
CA TRP A 125 8.25 -6.41 12.32
C TRP A 125 8.65 -7.75 11.66
N ALA A 126 9.58 -8.48 12.28
CA ALA A 126 10.10 -9.74 11.75
C ALA A 126 9.42 -11.00 12.31
N ARG A 127 8.48 -10.88 13.25
CA ARG A 127 7.82 -12.05 13.90
C ARG A 127 6.63 -12.60 13.11
N GLY A 128 6.28 -11.95 12.01
CA GLY A 128 5.19 -12.33 11.12
C GLY A 128 3.80 -12.09 11.70
N ALA A 129 2.78 -12.45 10.92
CA ALA A 129 1.37 -12.36 11.26
C ALA A 129 0.64 -13.63 10.82
N THR A 130 -0.47 -13.94 11.46
CA THR A 130 -1.38 -14.99 11.00
C THR A 130 -2.36 -14.39 10.01
N LEU A 131 -2.36 -14.89 8.77
CA LEU A 131 -3.28 -14.46 7.72
C LEU A 131 -4.44 -15.46 7.56
N HIS A 132 -5.66 -14.96 7.66
CA HIS A 132 -6.89 -15.68 7.35
C HIS A 132 -7.58 -15.03 6.16
N PHE A 133 -7.95 -15.86 5.19
CA PHE A 133 -8.73 -15.46 4.04
C PHE A 133 -10.18 -15.95 4.21
N GLU A 134 -11.12 -15.01 4.14
CA GLU A 134 -12.55 -15.30 4.17
C GLU A 134 -13.22 -14.60 2.98
N PRO A 135 -13.60 -15.34 1.91
CA PRO A 135 -14.14 -14.72 0.71
C PRO A 135 -15.48 -14.04 0.99
N ILE A 136 -15.56 -12.75 0.68
CA ILE A 136 -16.79 -11.95 0.75
C ILE A 136 -16.98 -11.25 -0.60
N GLU A 137 -18.22 -11.24 -1.11
CA GLU A 137 -18.55 -10.52 -2.34
C GLU A 137 -18.52 -9.00 -2.10
N ALA A 138 -17.37 -8.37 -2.40
CA ALA A 138 -17.14 -6.95 -2.18
C ALA A 138 -16.94 -6.14 -3.48
N LYS A 139 -17.39 -6.66 -4.63
CA LYS A 139 -17.46 -5.95 -5.92
C LYS A 139 -16.18 -5.19 -6.31
N GLY A 140 -15.01 -5.83 -6.19
CA GLY A 140 -13.74 -5.20 -6.57
C GLY A 140 -13.06 -4.42 -5.44
N VAL A 141 -13.58 -4.48 -4.21
CA VAL A 141 -12.96 -3.88 -3.02
C VAL A 141 -12.30 -4.94 -2.15
N ALA A 142 -11.09 -4.66 -1.72
CA ALA A 142 -10.37 -5.39 -0.69
C ALA A 142 -10.71 -4.78 0.69
N ASP A 143 -11.08 -5.63 1.65
CA ASP A 143 -11.35 -5.30 3.04
C ASP A 143 -10.53 -6.23 3.93
N GLY A 144 -9.89 -5.65 4.94
CA GLY A 144 -9.05 -6.37 5.89
C GLY A 144 -9.23 -5.84 7.30
N THR A 145 -9.19 -6.75 8.27
CA THR A 145 -9.19 -6.43 9.70
C THR A 145 -7.95 -7.04 10.32
N ALA A 146 -7.08 -6.19 10.87
CA ALA A 146 -5.98 -6.62 11.72
C ALA A 146 -6.39 -6.54 13.19
N ILE A 147 -6.05 -7.57 13.96
CA ILE A 147 -6.21 -7.64 15.41
C ILE A 147 -4.83 -7.82 15.99
N ALA A 148 -4.42 -6.88 16.85
CA ALA A 148 -3.09 -6.83 17.42
C ALA A 148 -3.15 -6.57 18.92
N ILE A 149 -2.22 -7.15 19.66
CA ILE A 149 -1.96 -6.76 21.04
C ILE A 149 -0.74 -5.83 21.05
N VAL A 150 -0.93 -4.63 21.60
CA VAL A 150 0.13 -3.64 21.79
C VAL A 150 0.39 -3.41 23.28
N ARG A 151 1.58 -2.91 23.60
CA ARG A 151 1.85 -2.37 24.94
C ARG A 151 0.90 -1.20 25.18
N ALA A 152 0.27 -1.15 26.35
CA ALA A 152 -0.57 0.00 26.69
C ALA A 152 0.30 1.28 26.69
N PRO A 153 -0.07 2.31 25.91
CA PRO A 153 0.58 3.61 26.00
C PRO A 153 0.21 4.31 27.32
N GLU A 154 0.89 5.41 27.64
CA GLU A 154 0.49 6.24 28.79
C GLU A 154 -0.86 6.93 28.52
N ARG A 155 -1.11 7.29 27.25
CA ARG A 155 -2.37 7.86 26.75
C ARG A 155 -2.82 7.11 25.50
N LEU A 156 -4.10 6.74 25.41
CA LEU A 156 -4.61 5.99 24.25
C LEU A 156 -4.46 6.77 22.94
N GLU A 157 -4.51 8.10 23.00
CA GLU A 157 -4.32 8.99 21.85
C GLU A 157 -2.92 8.86 21.23
N GLU A 158 -1.93 8.34 21.96
CA GLU A 158 -0.60 8.06 21.38
C GLU A 158 -0.70 7.06 20.24
N LEU A 159 -1.64 6.10 20.30
CA LEU A 159 -1.87 5.19 19.18
C LEU A 159 -2.41 5.95 17.96
N ASP A 160 -3.27 6.94 18.15
CA ASP A 160 -3.77 7.78 17.06
C ASP A 160 -2.64 8.63 16.45
N GLU A 161 -1.79 9.20 17.30
CA GLU A 161 -0.63 10.00 16.91
C GLU A 161 0.35 9.20 16.01
N LEU A 162 0.54 7.90 16.26
CA LEU A 162 1.35 7.03 15.40
C LEU A 162 0.83 6.94 13.95
N TYR A 163 -0.50 6.86 13.78
CA TYR A 163 -1.08 6.82 12.44
C TYR A 163 -1.09 8.20 11.80
N GLU A 164 -1.31 9.26 12.58
CA GLU A 164 -1.27 10.64 12.07
C GLU A 164 0.13 11.00 11.57
N GLU A 165 1.20 10.57 12.26
CA GLU A 165 2.58 10.78 11.83
C GLU A 165 2.83 10.18 10.44
N ARG A 166 2.28 8.99 10.17
CA ARG A 166 2.48 8.26 8.91
C ARG A 166 1.51 8.66 7.80
N PHE A 167 0.24 8.88 8.13
CA PHE A 167 -0.83 9.02 7.15
C PHE A 167 -1.55 10.38 7.19
N GLY A 168 -1.29 11.24 8.18
CA GLY A 168 -1.97 12.53 8.32
C GLY A 168 -1.81 13.46 7.13
N ARG A 169 -0.73 13.29 6.37
CA ARG A 169 -0.44 14.03 5.13
C ARG A 169 -0.62 13.19 3.86
N SER A 170 -1.06 11.95 3.97
CA SER A 170 -1.25 11.06 2.83
C SER A 170 -2.54 11.40 2.09
N PHE A 171 -2.45 11.45 0.76
CA PHE A 171 -3.63 11.54 -0.11
C PHE A 171 -4.32 10.19 -0.32
N TYR A 172 -3.59 9.10 -0.09
CA TYR A 172 -3.97 7.75 -0.54
C TYR A 172 -4.23 6.75 0.60
N VAL A 173 -3.95 7.13 1.84
CA VAL A 173 -4.37 6.38 3.04
C VAL A 173 -5.01 7.38 3.99
N ARG A 174 -6.29 7.19 4.31
CA ARG A 174 -7.05 8.18 5.09
C ARG A 174 -7.79 7.52 6.23
N ARG A 175 -7.94 8.26 7.32
CA ARG A 175 -8.78 7.88 8.44
C ARG A 175 -10.24 8.25 8.16
N ASP A 176 -11.17 7.34 8.40
CA ASP A 176 -12.61 7.63 8.39
C ASP A 176 -13.23 6.96 9.62
N GLU A 177 -13.69 7.71 10.62
CA GLU A 177 -14.30 7.12 11.84
C GLU A 177 -15.82 7.18 11.85
N THR A 178 -16.42 8.03 11.01
CA THR A 178 -17.83 8.45 11.18
C THR A 178 -18.79 7.83 10.18
N SER A 179 -18.31 7.40 9.01
CA SER A 179 -19.19 6.88 7.96
C SER A 179 -19.71 5.47 8.30
N PRO A 180 -20.81 4.99 7.73
CA PRO A 180 -21.06 3.55 7.68
C PRO A 180 -19.93 2.86 6.90
N TRP A 181 -19.34 1.78 7.42
CA TRP A 181 -18.25 1.08 6.73
C TRP A 181 -18.79 0.26 5.56
N ASP A 182 -18.77 0.85 4.37
CA ASP A 182 -19.37 0.30 3.15
C ASP A 182 -18.41 0.43 1.96
N VAL A 183 -18.44 -0.56 1.06
CA VAL A 183 -17.56 -0.63 -0.12
C VAL A 183 -17.64 0.61 -1.01
N ALA A 184 -18.77 1.32 -1.05
CA ALA A 184 -18.95 2.54 -1.83
C ALA A 184 -18.02 3.69 -1.40
N LEU A 185 -17.46 3.64 -0.20
CA LEU A 185 -16.51 4.65 0.28
C LEU A 185 -15.19 4.67 -0.52
N VAL A 186 -14.78 3.52 -1.05
CA VAL A 186 -13.49 3.36 -1.76
C VAL A 186 -13.63 2.83 -3.18
N ALA A 187 -14.78 2.26 -3.57
CA ALA A 187 -14.98 1.71 -4.90
C ALA A 187 -14.66 2.73 -6.01
N GLY A 188 -13.76 2.35 -6.92
CA GLY A 188 -13.25 3.18 -8.00
C GLY A 188 -12.41 4.37 -7.54
N LYS A 189 -11.89 4.36 -6.31
CA LYS A 189 -11.06 5.43 -5.75
C LYS A 189 -9.61 4.98 -5.62
N PRO A 190 -8.65 5.89 -5.79
CA PRO A 190 -7.22 5.55 -5.70
C PRO A 190 -6.71 5.44 -4.26
N TYR A 191 -7.55 5.74 -3.26
CA TYR A 191 -7.17 5.75 -1.85
C TYR A 191 -7.74 4.55 -1.10
N ALA A 192 -7.11 4.26 0.04
CA ALA A 192 -7.61 3.38 1.07
C ALA A 192 -8.18 4.18 2.26
N LEU A 193 -9.10 3.57 2.99
CA LEU A 193 -9.57 4.06 4.29
C LEU A 193 -9.13 3.10 5.39
N TYR A 194 -8.92 3.63 6.60
CA TYR A 194 -8.74 2.84 7.80
C TYR A 194 -9.53 3.37 9.01
N ARG A 195 -9.78 2.47 9.97
CA ARG A 195 -10.40 2.74 11.28
C ARG A 195 -9.66 2.07 12.40
N LEU A 196 -9.52 2.77 13.52
CA LEU A 196 -8.87 2.26 14.72
C LEU A 196 -9.88 2.08 15.84
N SER A 197 -9.95 0.87 16.39
CA SER A 197 -10.69 0.58 17.63
C SER A 197 -9.73 0.04 18.68
N VAL A 198 -9.71 0.67 19.85
CA VAL A 198 -8.81 0.30 20.96
C VAL A 198 -9.64 -0.16 22.15
N ALA A 199 -9.35 -1.36 22.64
CA ALA A 199 -9.87 -1.88 23.90
C ALA A 199 -8.71 -1.96 24.92
N PRO A 200 -8.68 -1.09 25.94
CA PRO A 200 -7.60 -1.10 26.92
C PRO A 200 -7.70 -2.31 27.86
N GLU A 201 -6.55 -2.89 28.17
CA GLU A 201 -6.31 -3.89 29.21
C GLU A 201 -5.17 -3.41 30.13
N ALA A 202 -5.01 -4.00 31.32
CA ALA A 202 -4.16 -3.43 32.38
C ALA A 202 -2.80 -2.88 31.92
N ASP A 203 -1.98 -3.68 31.24
CA ASP A 203 -0.65 -3.33 30.72
C ASP A 203 -0.56 -3.42 29.18
N ARG A 204 -1.70 -3.67 28.52
CA ARG A 204 -1.79 -3.97 27.08
C ARG A 204 -3.03 -3.33 26.48
N CYS A 205 -3.09 -3.20 25.17
CA CYS A 205 -4.32 -2.86 24.49
C CYS A 205 -4.58 -3.86 23.37
N LEU A 206 -5.82 -4.30 23.25
CA LEU A 206 -6.28 -4.98 22.06
C LEU A 206 -6.68 -3.90 21.04
N VAL A 207 -5.96 -3.88 19.92
CA VAL A 207 -6.18 -2.92 18.84
C VAL A 207 -6.75 -3.66 17.65
N THR A 208 -7.89 -3.19 17.17
CA THR A 208 -8.52 -3.68 15.94
C THR A 208 -8.45 -2.58 14.89
N ILE A 209 -7.84 -2.87 13.74
CA ILE A 209 -7.67 -1.93 12.64
C ILE A 209 -8.35 -2.48 11.41
N ARG A 210 -9.33 -1.76 10.89
CA ARG A 210 -9.97 -2.09 9.61
C ARG A 210 -9.33 -1.25 8.52
N ALA A 211 -9.05 -1.86 7.38
CA ALA A 211 -8.55 -1.18 6.19
C ALA A 211 -9.36 -1.65 4.97
N MET A 212 -9.70 -0.73 4.08
CA MET A 212 -10.50 -1.01 2.89
C MET A 212 -9.98 -0.19 1.71
N ALA A 213 -9.89 -0.80 0.54
CA ALA A 213 -9.34 -0.19 -0.67
C ALA A 213 -9.87 -0.86 -1.94
N ASP A 214 -9.97 -0.10 -3.02
CA ASP A 214 -10.29 -0.65 -4.34
C ASP A 214 -9.12 -1.49 -4.89
N LEU A 215 -9.44 -2.63 -5.51
CA LEU A 215 -8.47 -3.57 -6.10
C LEU A 215 -7.74 -3.01 -7.32
N ASP A 216 -8.36 -2.12 -8.07
CA ASP A 216 -7.69 -1.38 -9.14
C ASP A 216 -7.10 -0.06 -8.62
N GLY A 217 -7.60 0.44 -7.48
CA GLY A 217 -7.10 1.59 -6.75
C GLY A 217 -5.86 1.30 -5.90
N LYS A 218 -5.95 1.60 -4.60
CA LYS A 218 -4.80 1.50 -3.69
C LYS A 218 -4.25 0.09 -3.53
N CYS A 219 -5.06 -0.95 -3.75
CA CYS A 219 -4.59 -2.34 -3.72
C CYS A 219 -4.06 -2.87 -5.07
N GLY A 220 -3.98 -2.02 -6.10
CA GLY A 220 -3.53 -2.47 -7.41
C GLY A 220 -2.95 -1.37 -8.28
N ALA A 221 -3.63 -1.09 -9.39
CA ALA A 221 -3.02 -0.36 -10.48
C ALA A 221 -2.66 1.10 -10.13
N ASP A 222 -3.49 1.81 -9.36
CA ASP A 222 -3.16 3.16 -8.91
C ASP A 222 -1.94 3.19 -7.98
N GLN A 223 -1.73 2.16 -7.16
CA GLN A 223 -0.52 2.03 -6.33
C GLN A 223 0.75 1.85 -7.17
N VAL A 224 0.67 1.11 -8.27
CA VAL A 224 1.78 0.95 -9.22
C VAL A 224 2.11 2.28 -9.90
N ILE A 225 1.10 3.04 -10.32
CA ILE A 225 1.28 4.36 -10.93
C ILE A 225 1.85 5.36 -9.93
N HIS A 226 1.35 5.37 -8.70
CA HIS A 226 1.86 6.22 -7.62
C HIS A 226 3.36 5.98 -7.37
N ALA A 227 3.78 4.72 -7.24
CA ALA A 227 5.20 4.39 -7.10
C ALA A 227 6.02 4.79 -8.33
N MET A 228 5.49 4.61 -9.55
CA MET A 228 6.14 5.04 -10.78
C MET A 228 6.35 6.56 -10.81
N ASN A 229 5.37 7.35 -10.36
CA ASN A 229 5.47 8.80 -10.30
C ASN A 229 6.58 9.26 -9.37
N VAL A 230 6.62 8.70 -8.15
CA VAL A 230 7.68 9.02 -7.18
C VAL A 230 9.04 8.65 -7.78
N MET A 231 9.19 7.45 -8.34
CA MET A 231 10.43 7.05 -9.01
C MET A 231 10.81 8.03 -10.13
N ALA A 232 9.87 8.39 -11.01
CA ALA A 232 10.11 9.26 -12.17
C ALA A 232 10.33 10.74 -11.81
N GLY A 233 10.09 11.15 -10.56
CA GLY A 233 10.15 12.53 -10.10
C GLY A 233 8.96 13.38 -10.55
N PHE A 234 7.81 12.76 -10.76
CA PHE A 234 6.54 13.45 -11.04
C PHE A 234 5.81 13.81 -9.75
N GLU A 235 4.77 14.66 -9.88
CA GLU A 235 3.77 14.80 -8.83
C GLU A 235 3.13 13.43 -8.57
N GLU A 236 2.96 13.08 -7.29
CA GLU A 236 2.54 11.74 -6.87
C GLU A 236 1.17 11.34 -7.43
N ASP A 237 0.30 12.33 -7.66
CA ASP A 237 -1.07 12.17 -8.14
C ASP A 237 -1.24 12.22 -9.66
N LEU A 238 -0.16 12.45 -10.40
CA LEU A 238 -0.23 12.55 -11.84
C LEU A 238 -0.76 11.23 -12.44
N GLY A 239 -1.91 11.29 -13.10
CA GLY A 239 -2.50 10.12 -13.74
C GLY A 239 -2.97 9.01 -12.80
N VAL A 240 -3.21 9.32 -11.52
CA VAL A 240 -3.82 8.41 -10.54
C VAL A 240 -5.33 8.65 -10.46
N GLY A 241 -6.14 7.57 -10.43
CA GLY A 241 -7.60 7.66 -10.28
C GLY A 241 -8.39 7.99 -11.56
N ILE A 242 -7.85 7.61 -12.74
CA ILE A 242 -8.42 7.84 -14.09
C ILE A 242 -9.14 6.62 -14.70
#